data_AF-F0U5J1-F1
#
_entry.id   AF-F0U5J1-F1
#
_cell.length_a   1.000
_cell.length_b   1.000
_cell.length_c   1.000
_cell.angle_alpha   90.00
_cell.angle_beta   90.00
_cell.angle_gamma   90.00
#
_symmetry.space_group_name_H-M   'P 1'
#
loop_
_entity.id
_entity.type
_entity.pdbx_description
1 polymer ?
#
loop_
_entity_poly.entity_id
_entity_poly.type
_entity_poly.pdbx_seq_one_letter_code
_entity_poly.pdbx_strand_id
1 'polypeptide(L)'
;MPLRRNKGQPLDIDFTLRRVFGKKAFRPLQREVIEAAIEGHDVFLQAATSFGKSLCFQLPAIVGHGVTVVVSPLLALMVDQVSALEANGIPVATINSTTSLTKRREIVKDLLSGHPITRLLYVTPEFCQTDSFRRHLQTVHLQGELARIAIDEAHCVSEWGHDFRPAYKELSWFRRELRRPFVPITALTATATARVRSDIISLLGLDPMTLKKFSTGSARPNIHYEVRYLPDCSMDPTVPDTDQLNDLLCWLSSIHNRRIARLSPPENENCAGESISAVTPLLPPITGIIYVPLRAICSELANSLSASPLNIKAVAYHAGLSASERSKIQSLWSSPSKISTSVTEKSEEKTKPPAFYIVVATNAFGMGIDNPHVRFVIHWTPPRSFEGFVQESGRAGRDGRAAVSLIYYSPQERDRVLDRMSRDQDWHFDAALQGNNPASKKRRHTESSIAAKMRNQEALLESFKRVVKYCETTSRCRHEVIREFFGERDLQVDSRIGQPTQVHIDTSISSTCDFACDFCKEGHEALTRRKKMSGVPENPFENHAEDFLPVTMQVGDFMGFRAASLIDIYKR
;
A
#
# COMPACT_ATOMS: atom_id res chain seq x y z
N MET A 1 -3.53 -36.90 20.77
CA MET A 1 -2.68 -35.82 21.31
C MET A 1 -1.85 -35.27 20.16
N PRO A 2 -1.82 -33.95 19.88
CA PRO A 2 -0.84 -33.44 18.95
C PRO A 2 0.55 -33.71 19.54
N LEU A 3 1.45 -34.26 18.73
CA LEU A 3 2.84 -34.52 19.12
C LEU A 3 3.42 -33.23 19.70
N ARG A 4 3.64 -33.20 21.03
CA ARG A 4 4.44 -32.16 21.66
C ARG A 4 5.81 -32.22 21.02
N ARG A 5 6.11 -31.21 20.21
CA ARG A 5 7.35 -31.10 19.43
C ARG A 5 8.54 -31.18 20.40
N ASN A 6 9.53 -32.00 20.05
CA ASN A 6 10.78 -32.13 20.79
C ASN A 6 11.45 -30.74 20.82
N LYS A 7 11.54 -30.11 21.99
CA LYS A 7 12.15 -28.77 22.22
C LYS A 7 13.67 -28.71 21.94
N GLY A 8 14.25 -29.73 21.30
CA GLY A 8 15.70 -29.98 21.30
C GLY A 8 16.41 -29.96 19.94
N GLN A 9 15.73 -29.78 18.81
CA GLN A 9 16.42 -29.50 17.54
C GLN A 9 16.28 -28.01 17.22
N PRO A 10 17.41 -27.26 17.15
CA PRO A 10 17.35 -25.87 16.71
C PRO A 10 16.84 -25.85 15.26
N LEU A 11 15.64 -25.32 15.07
CA LEU A 11 15.11 -25.06 13.73
C LEU A 11 15.96 -23.96 13.11
N ASP A 12 16.81 -24.34 12.16
CA ASP A 12 17.66 -23.41 11.44
C ASP A 12 16.79 -22.61 10.44
N ILE A 13 16.19 -21.53 10.95
CA ILE A 13 15.41 -20.59 10.14
C ILE A 13 16.30 -19.85 9.14
N ASP A 14 17.60 -19.72 9.40
CA ASP A 14 18.57 -19.12 8.50
C ASP A 14 18.87 -20.02 7.30
N PHE A 15 18.97 -21.33 7.50
CA PHE A 15 19.07 -22.31 6.42
C PHE A 15 17.85 -22.23 5.50
N THR A 16 16.64 -22.19 6.08
CA THR A 16 15.40 -22.09 5.30
C THR A 16 15.33 -20.76 4.53
N LEU A 17 15.71 -19.65 5.17
CA LEU A 17 15.79 -18.33 4.54
C LEU A 17 16.71 -18.33 3.30
N ARG A 18 17.92 -18.89 3.43
CA ARG A 18 18.89 -18.93 2.34
C ARG A 18 18.48 -19.90 1.24
N ARG A 19 18.10 -21.13 1.61
CA ARG A 19 17.85 -22.22 0.67
C ARG A 19 16.53 -22.10 -0.08
N VAL A 20 15.47 -21.71 0.62
CA VAL A 20 14.11 -21.69 0.06
C VAL A 20 13.75 -20.30 -0.48
N PHE A 21 14.10 -19.25 0.26
CA PHE A 21 13.74 -17.87 -0.14
C PHE A 21 14.86 -17.10 -0.84
N GLY A 22 16.07 -17.67 -0.95
CA GLY A 22 17.20 -17.05 -1.63
C GLY A 22 17.70 -15.75 -0.96
N LYS A 23 17.38 -15.51 0.32
CA LYS A 23 17.74 -14.28 1.03
C LYS A 23 18.99 -14.48 1.89
N LYS A 24 19.88 -13.49 1.88
CA LYS A 24 21.17 -13.54 2.60
C LYS A 24 21.00 -13.44 4.13
N ALA A 25 20.11 -12.55 4.58
CA ALA A 25 19.87 -12.27 5.99
C ALA A 25 18.45 -11.73 6.20
N PHE A 26 17.97 -11.81 7.44
CA PHE A 26 16.74 -11.16 7.88
C PHE A 26 16.92 -9.64 7.94
N ARG A 27 15.82 -8.90 7.71
CA ARG A 27 15.77 -7.47 8.03
C ARG A 27 15.63 -7.29 9.55
N PRO A 28 15.99 -6.13 10.12
CA PRO A 28 15.79 -5.87 11.55
C PRO A 28 14.35 -6.17 11.97
N LEU A 29 14.16 -6.74 13.16
CA LEU A 29 12.86 -7.17 13.72
C LEU A 29 12.19 -8.38 13.03
N GLN A 30 12.60 -8.74 11.81
CA GLN A 30 11.94 -9.81 11.05
C GLN A 30 12.15 -11.19 11.67
N ARG A 31 13.32 -11.44 12.28
CA ARG A 31 13.65 -12.70 12.95
C ARG A 31 12.75 -12.90 14.16
N GLU A 32 12.66 -11.90 15.01
CA GLU A 32 11.92 -11.92 16.28
C GLU A 32 10.43 -12.16 16.05
N VAL A 33 9.87 -11.56 14.99
CA VAL A 33 8.48 -11.80 14.56
C VAL A 33 8.26 -13.26 14.14
N ILE A 34 9.20 -13.81 13.37
CA ILE A 34 9.15 -15.18 12.87
C ILE A 34 9.30 -16.18 14.01
N GLU A 35 10.21 -15.95 14.95
CA GLU A 35 10.43 -16.79 16.12
C GLU A 35 9.19 -16.82 17.01
N ALA A 36 8.58 -15.67 17.31
CA ALA A 36 7.30 -15.60 18.02
C ALA A 36 6.18 -16.37 17.30
N ALA A 37 6.15 -16.33 15.97
CA ALA A 37 5.21 -17.10 15.17
C ALA A 37 5.50 -18.62 15.21
N ILE A 38 6.77 -19.04 15.26
CA ILE A 38 7.13 -20.47 15.38
C ILE A 38 6.81 -21.01 16.78
N GLU A 39 6.98 -20.19 17.82
CA GLU A 39 6.67 -20.52 19.21
C GLU A 39 5.16 -20.69 19.48
N GLY A 40 4.30 -20.30 18.54
CA GLY A 40 2.85 -20.45 18.63
C GLY A 40 2.14 -19.26 19.28
N HIS A 41 2.79 -18.10 19.36
CA HIS A 41 2.14 -16.87 19.83
C HIS A 41 1.20 -16.28 18.77
N ASP A 42 0.17 -15.58 19.24
CA ASP A 42 -0.49 -14.55 18.44
C ASP A 42 0.50 -13.41 18.19
N VAL A 43 0.48 -12.87 16.98
CA VAL A 43 1.42 -11.84 16.53
C VAL A 43 0.66 -10.69 15.88
N PHE A 44 0.94 -9.48 16.31
CA PHE A 44 0.54 -8.26 15.61
C PHE A 44 1.79 -7.58 15.06
N LEU A 45 1.86 -7.40 13.74
CA LEU A 45 2.96 -6.72 13.06
C LEU A 45 2.46 -5.47 12.33
N GLN A 46 2.88 -4.30 12.79
CA GLN A 46 2.74 -3.04 12.07
C GLN A 46 4.09 -2.66 11.45
N ALA A 47 4.25 -2.86 10.14
CA ALA A 47 5.52 -2.60 9.46
C ALA A 47 5.35 -2.10 8.03
N ALA A 48 6.24 -1.19 7.62
CA ALA A 48 6.20 -0.55 6.30
C ALA A 48 6.09 -1.55 5.13
N THR A 49 5.59 -1.10 3.98
CA THR A 49 5.36 -1.96 2.79
C THR A 49 6.63 -2.68 2.31
N SER A 50 7.82 -2.12 2.57
CA SER A 50 9.11 -2.72 2.24
C SER A 50 9.68 -3.67 3.31
N PHE A 51 9.05 -3.84 4.47
CA PHE A 51 9.58 -4.69 5.56
C PHE A 51 9.72 -6.17 5.16
N GLY A 52 8.95 -6.62 4.17
CA GLY A 52 8.86 -8.04 3.83
C GLY A 52 7.96 -8.80 4.79
N LYS A 53 6.78 -8.22 5.08
CA LYS A 53 5.74 -8.79 5.97
C LYS A 53 5.37 -10.23 5.59
N SER A 54 5.30 -10.55 4.30
CA SER A 54 4.92 -11.89 3.82
C SER A 54 5.83 -12.99 4.35
N LEU A 55 7.14 -12.72 4.47
CA LEU A 55 8.10 -13.69 5.00
C LEU A 55 7.78 -14.07 6.47
N CYS A 56 7.16 -13.17 7.23
CA CYS A 56 6.84 -13.35 8.64
C CYS A 56 5.77 -14.41 8.89
N PHE A 57 4.98 -14.78 7.87
CA PHE A 57 4.05 -15.91 7.95
C PHE A 57 4.42 -17.05 6.98
N GLN A 58 5.10 -16.75 5.87
CA GLN A 58 5.53 -17.77 4.91
C GLN A 58 6.62 -18.68 5.48
N LEU A 59 7.64 -18.13 6.15
CA LEU A 59 8.72 -18.94 6.70
C LEU A 59 8.22 -19.87 7.83
N PRO A 60 7.44 -19.38 8.81
CA PRO A 60 6.84 -20.27 9.82
C PRO A 60 5.98 -21.40 9.21
N ALA A 61 5.27 -21.15 8.11
CA ALA A 61 4.44 -22.17 7.46
C ALA A 61 5.27 -23.32 6.84
N ILE A 62 6.49 -23.04 6.40
CA ILE A 62 7.40 -24.02 5.78
C ILE A 62 8.17 -24.80 6.85
N VAL A 63 8.58 -24.10 7.90
CA VAL A 63 9.35 -24.64 9.03
C VAL A 63 8.45 -25.41 10.00
N GLY A 64 7.16 -25.08 10.03
CA GLY A 64 6.12 -25.75 10.79
C GLY A 64 5.56 -27.01 10.12
N HIS A 65 4.64 -27.66 10.82
CA HIS A 65 3.79 -28.73 10.28
C HIS A 65 2.36 -28.21 10.14
N GLY A 66 1.60 -28.76 9.19
CA GLY A 66 0.23 -28.37 8.90
C GLY A 66 0.10 -27.26 7.86
N VAL A 67 -1.12 -26.74 7.75
CA VAL A 67 -1.56 -25.72 6.80
C VAL A 67 -1.62 -24.37 7.51
N THR A 68 -1.02 -23.35 6.90
CA THR A 68 -1.26 -21.94 7.26
C THR A 68 -2.27 -21.34 6.30
N VAL A 69 -3.40 -20.84 6.82
CA VAL A 69 -4.39 -20.12 6.02
C VAL A 69 -4.01 -18.65 6.00
N VAL A 70 -3.83 -18.10 4.80
CA VAL A 70 -3.52 -16.68 4.56
C VAL A 70 -4.76 -15.98 4.02
N VAL A 71 -5.33 -15.07 4.79
CA VAL A 71 -6.43 -14.21 4.38
C VAL A 71 -5.84 -12.93 3.80
N SER A 72 -6.13 -12.66 2.53
CA SER A 72 -5.66 -11.46 1.83
C SER A 72 -6.83 -10.81 1.07
N PRO A 73 -6.95 -9.47 1.04
CA PRO A 73 -8.08 -8.83 0.39
C PRO A 73 -8.00 -8.93 -1.14
N LEU A 74 -6.81 -9.06 -1.71
CA LEU A 74 -6.59 -8.80 -3.12
C LEU A 74 -6.06 -9.96 -3.91
N LEU A 75 -6.76 -10.24 -5.00
CA LEU A 75 -6.41 -11.28 -5.95
C LEU A 75 -5.03 -11.06 -6.58
N ALA A 76 -4.67 -9.83 -6.95
CA ALA A 76 -3.37 -9.54 -7.55
C ALA A 76 -2.21 -9.90 -6.60
N LEU A 77 -2.30 -9.46 -5.34
CA LEU A 77 -1.30 -9.76 -4.31
C LEU A 77 -1.20 -11.27 -4.03
N MET A 78 -2.33 -11.98 -4.03
CA MET A 78 -2.35 -13.44 -3.89
C MET A 78 -1.63 -14.11 -5.07
N VAL A 79 -1.94 -13.72 -6.32
CA VAL A 79 -1.32 -14.31 -7.52
C VAL A 79 0.20 -14.12 -7.50
N ASP A 80 0.68 -12.92 -7.19
CA ASP A 80 2.11 -12.63 -7.15
C ASP A 80 2.83 -13.46 -6.07
N GLN A 81 2.26 -13.53 -4.86
CA GLN A 81 2.85 -14.30 -3.77
C GLN A 81 2.81 -15.81 -4.03
N VAL A 82 1.70 -16.33 -4.55
CA VAL A 82 1.55 -17.76 -4.89
C VAL A 82 2.55 -18.15 -5.98
N SER A 83 2.65 -17.36 -7.05
CA SER A 83 3.60 -17.63 -8.14
C SER A 83 5.06 -17.64 -7.65
N ALA A 84 5.42 -16.72 -6.75
CA ALA A 84 6.76 -16.68 -6.15
C ALA A 84 7.03 -17.88 -5.23
N LEU A 85 6.03 -18.36 -4.49
CA LEU A 85 6.14 -19.54 -3.64
C LEU A 85 6.24 -20.83 -4.46
N GLU A 86 5.41 -20.97 -5.51
CA GLU A 86 5.46 -22.10 -6.46
C GLU A 86 6.82 -22.18 -7.17
N ALA A 87 7.37 -21.04 -7.59
CA ALA A 87 8.70 -20.96 -8.21
C ALA A 87 9.82 -21.42 -7.26
N ASN A 88 9.63 -21.28 -5.94
CA ASN A 88 10.55 -21.79 -4.92
C ASN A 88 10.27 -23.26 -4.52
N GLY A 89 9.34 -23.94 -5.22
CA GLY A 89 8.98 -25.33 -4.95
C GLY A 89 8.15 -25.52 -3.68
N ILE A 90 7.52 -24.47 -3.16
CA ILE A 90 6.73 -24.53 -1.93
C ILE A 90 5.30 -24.98 -2.27
N PRO A 91 4.74 -26.00 -1.59
CA PRO A 91 3.34 -26.39 -1.77
C PRO A 91 2.40 -25.29 -1.28
N VAL A 92 1.85 -24.52 -2.21
CA VAL A 92 0.91 -23.43 -1.96
C VAL A 92 -0.34 -23.63 -2.82
N ALA A 93 -1.49 -23.21 -2.29
CA ALA A 93 -2.75 -23.20 -3.01
C ALA A 93 -3.45 -21.85 -2.82
N THR A 94 -4.32 -21.50 -3.77
CA THR A 94 -5.22 -20.35 -3.66
C THR A 94 -6.64 -20.76 -4.02
N ILE A 95 -7.63 -20.29 -3.24
CA ILE A 95 -9.04 -20.41 -3.59
C ILE A 95 -9.66 -19.02 -3.64
N ASN A 96 -10.06 -18.62 -4.84
CA ASN A 96 -10.68 -17.34 -5.13
C ASN A 96 -11.72 -17.46 -6.26
N SER A 97 -12.23 -16.32 -6.75
CA SER A 97 -13.25 -16.28 -7.81
C SER A 97 -12.76 -16.77 -9.17
N THR A 98 -11.44 -16.73 -9.44
CA THR A 98 -10.85 -17.19 -10.71
C THR A 98 -10.41 -18.66 -10.66
N THR A 99 -10.48 -19.32 -9.50
CA THR A 99 -10.11 -20.73 -9.34
C THR A 99 -11.16 -21.64 -9.97
N SER A 100 -10.75 -22.52 -10.89
CA SER A 100 -11.64 -23.49 -11.53
C SER A 100 -12.25 -24.47 -10.52
N LEU A 101 -13.44 -24.99 -10.83
CA LEU A 101 -14.13 -25.94 -9.94
C LEU A 101 -13.33 -27.22 -9.73
N THR A 102 -12.66 -27.72 -10.77
CA THR A 102 -11.80 -28.91 -10.69
C THR A 102 -10.64 -28.68 -9.73
N LYS A 103 -9.91 -27.57 -9.90
CA LYS A 103 -8.78 -27.23 -9.02
C LYS A 103 -9.23 -27.00 -7.58
N ARG A 104 -10.38 -26.35 -7.38
CA ARG A 104 -10.97 -26.17 -6.04
C ARG A 104 -11.29 -27.51 -5.37
N ARG A 105 -11.83 -28.48 -6.10
CA ARG A 105 -12.10 -29.83 -5.56
C ARG A 105 -10.82 -30.57 -5.20
N GLU A 106 -9.77 -30.46 -6.01
CA GLU A 106 -8.45 -31.04 -5.72
C GLU A 106 -7.86 -30.46 -4.43
N ILE A 107 -7.86 -29.14 -4.27
CA ILE A 107 -7.34 -28.46 -3.08
C ILE A 107 -8.13 -28.91 -1.85
N VAL A 108 -9.47 -28.92 -1.92
CA VAL A 108 -10.31 -29.36 -0.80
C VAL A 108 -10.06 -30.84 -0.46
N LYS A 109 -9.85 -31.71 -1.46
CA LYS A 109 -9.52 -33.12 -1.22
C LYS A 109 -8.18 -33.27 -0.50
N ASP A 110 -7.16 -32.51 -0.89
CA ASP A 110 -5.85 -32.48 -0.22
C ASP A 110 -5.99 -32.02 1.24
N LEU A 111 -6.68 -30.90 1.46
CA LEU A 111 -6.90 -30.32 2.80
C LEU A 111 -7.61 -31.31 3.75
N LEU A 112 -8.61 -32.03 3.25
CA LEU A 112 -9.39 -32.97 4.05
C LEU A 112 -8.75 -34.36 4.21
N SER A 113 -7.59 -34.60 3.59
CA SER A 113 -6.93 -35.91 3.58
C SER A 113 -6.41 -36.37 4.94
N GLY A 114 -6.29 -35.46 5.92
CA GLY A 114 -5.67 -35.71 7.23
C GLY A 114 -4.14 -35.55 7.25
N HIS A 115 -3.51 -35.41 6.08
CA HIS A 115 -2.08 -35.15 5.92
C HIS A 115 -1.88 -34.32 4.64
N PRO A 116 -2.33 -33.05 4.65
CA PRO A 116 -2.30 -32.19 3.48
C PRO A 116 -0.87 -31.89 3.04
N ILE A 117 -0.65 -31.91 1.72
CA ILE A 117 0.62 -31.52 1.12
C ILE A 117 0.74 -29.99 1.12
N THR A 118 -0.38 -29.30 0.94
CA THR A 118 -0.46 -27.83 0.95
C THR A 118 0.04 -27.25 2.27
N ARG A 119 1.06 -26.37 2.22
CA ARG A 119 1.58 -25.65 3.40
C ARG A 119 0.94 -24.28 3.60
N LEU A 120 0.60 -23.61 2.50
CA LEU A 120 -0.04 -22.29 2.51
C LEU A 120 -1.31 -22.31 1.68
N LEU A 121 -2.42 -21.85 2.26
CA LEU A 121 -3.69 -21.68 1.55
C LEU A 121 -4.08 -20.20 1.56
N TYR A 122 -4.02 -19.56 0.40
CA TYR A 122 -4.47 -18.18 0.21
C TYR A 122 -5.98 -18.14 -0.07
N VAL A 123 -6.71 -17.32 0.68
CA VAL A 123 -8.17 -17.12 0.54
C VAL A 123 -8.57 -15.67 0.68
N THR A 124 -9.70 -15.30 0.10
CA THR A 124 -10.30 -13.96 0.30
C THR A 124 -11.14 -13.93 1.58
N PRO A 125 -11.32 -12.76 2.22
CA PRO A 125 -12.17 -12.64 3.41
C PRO A 125 -13.65 -12.95 3.13
N GLU A 126 -14.14 -12.76 1.89
CA GLU A 126 -15.50 -13.16 1.50
C GLU A 126 -15.65 -14.68 1.49
N PHE A 127 -14.64 -15.40 1.00
CA PHE A 127 -14.69 -16.86 0.98
C PHE A 127 -14.68 -17.43 2.39
N CYS A 128 -14.00 -16.77 3.33
CA CYS A 128 -13.96 -17.14 4.75
C CYS A 128 -15.34 -17.11 5.45
N GLN A 129 -16.30 -16.35 4.91
CA GLN A 129 -17.67 -16.29 5.43
C GLN A 129 -18.53 -17.47 5.00
N THR A 130 -18.14 -18.20 3.96
CA THR A 130 -18.97 -19.28 3.41
C THR A 130 -19.02 -20.47 4.35
N ASP A 131 -20.21 -21.07 4.50
CA ASP A 131 -20.40 -22.25 5.36
C ASP A 131 -19.59 -23.46 4.88
N SER A 132 -19.36 -23.58 3.57
CA SER A 132 -18.54 -24.64 3.01
C SER A 132 -17.08 -24.52 3.46
N PHE A 133 -16.49 -23.32 3.36
CA PHE A 133 -15.14 -23.07 3.84
C PHE A 133 -15.02 -23.32 5.35
N ARG A 134 -15.94 -22.77 6.14
CA ARG A 134 -15.94 -22.92 7.61
C ARG A 134 -16.01 -24.38 8.03
N ARG A 135 -16.88 -25.19 7.40
CA ARG A 135 -16.96 -26.64 7.65
C ARG A 135 -15.67 -27.38 7.30
N HIS A 136 -15.10 -27.12 6.12
CA HIS A 136 -13.83 -27.76 5.75
C HIS A 136 -12.71 -27.40 6.72
N LEU A 137 -12.61 -26.11 7.10
CA LEU A 137 -11.57 -25.65 8.01
C LEU A 137 -11.73 -26.22 9.43
N GLN A 138 -12.96 -26.39 9.91
CA GLN A 138 -13.23 -27.10 11.16
C GLN A 138 -12.74 -28.55 11.10
N THR A 139 -12.92 -29.26 9.98
CA THR A 139 -12.38 -30.61 9.81
C THR A 139 -10.84 -30.62 9.88
N VAL A 140 -10.16 -29.73 9.14
CA VAL A 140 -8.68 -29.60 9.18
C VAL A 140 -8.19 -29.27 10.59
N HIS A 141 -8.92 -28.42 11.30
CA HIS A 141 -8.62 -28.06 12.68
C HIS A 141 -8.73 -29.25 13.65
N LEU A 142 -9.82 -30.02 13.56
CA LEU A 142 -10.04 -31.21 14.38
C LEU A 142 -9.02 -32.32 14.08
N GLN A 143 -8.52 -32.39 12.85
CA GLN A 143 -7.41 -33.28 12.46
C GLN A 143 -6.06 -32.85 13.06
N GLY A 144 -5.96 -31.63 13.62
CA GLY A 144 -4.70 -31.09 14.14
C GLY A 144 -3.76 -30.56 13.05
N GLU A 145 -4.26 -30.41 11.82
CA GLU A 145 -3.48 -29.99 10.65
C GLU A 145 -3.52 -28.48 10.40
N LEU A 146 -4.35 -27.71 11.13
CA LEU A 146 -4.40 -26.26 11.01
C LEU A 146 -3.35 -25.61 11.91
N ALA A 147 -2.29 -25.07 11.31
CA ALA A 147 -1.12 -24.57 12.03
C ALA A 147 -1.27 -23.12 12.50
N ARG A 148 -1.79 -22.24 11.64
CA ARG A 148 -1.85 -20.79 11.87
C ARG A 148 -2.84 -20.11 10.93
N ILE A 149 -3.41 -18.99 11.38
CA ILE A 149 -4.14 -18.05 10.51
C ILE A 149 -3.28 -16.79 10.34
N ALA A 150 -2.95 -16.41 9.13
CA ALA A 150 -2.31 -15.13 8.80
C ALA A 150 -3.34 -14.20 8.16
N ILE A 151 -3.52 -13.01 8.72
CA ILE A 151 -4.43 -11.98 8.23
C ILE A 151 -3.57 -10.83 7.70
N ASP A 152 -3.48 -10.75 6.38
CA ASP A 152 -2.79 -9.66 5.68
C ASP A 152 -3.69 -8.43 5.56
N GLU A 153 -3.09 -7.24 5.47
CA GLU A 153 -3.79 -5.95 5.48
C GLU A 153 -4.87 -5.85 6.58
N ALA A 154 -4.52 -6.24 7.80
CA ALA A 154 -5.44 -6.35 8.93
C ALA A 154 -6.19 -5.04 9.25
N HIS A 155 -5.68 -3.87 8.81
CA HIS A 155 -6.37 -2.59 8.96
C HIS A 155 -7.76 -2.55 8.29
N CYS A 156 -8.03 -3.41 7.31
CA CYS A 156 -9.34 -3.52 6.66
C CYS A 156 -10.49 -3.91 7.62
N VAL A 157 -10.19 -4.41 8.82
CA VAL A 157 -11.20 -4.77 9.83
C VAL A 157 -11.85 -3.54 10.49
N SER A 158 -11.12 -2.43 10.58
CA SER A 158 -11.57 -1.21 11.23
C SER A 158 -12.33 -0.32 10.26
N GLU A 159 -13.48 0.20 10.70
CA GLU A 159 -14.21 1.24 9.96
C GLU A 159 -13.41 2.55 9.88
N TRP A 160 -12.45 2.75 10.79
CA TRP A 160 -11.54 3.90 10.80
C TRP A 160 -10.30 3.67 9.93
N GLY A 161 -10.20 2.51 9.27
CA GLY A 161 -9.18 2.21 8.27
C GLY A 161 -9.54 2.79 6.90
N HIS A 162 -8.52 3.27 6.18
CA HIS A 162 -8.68 3.83 4.83
C HIS A 162 -9.14 2.83 3.75
N ASP A 163 -9.04 1.52 4.00
CA ASP A 163 -9.51 0.45 3.11
C ASP A 163 -10.44 -0.52 3.87
N PHE A 164 -11.47 0.02 4.52
CA PHE A 164 -12.42 -0.77 5.30
C PHE A 164 -13.14 -1.80 4.41
N ARG A 165 -13.11 -3.06 4.84
CA ARG A 165 -13.76 -4.17 4.15
C ARG A 165 -14.63 -4.95 5.12
N PRO A 166 -15.97 -4.87 5.02
CA PRO A 166 -16.89 -5.50 5.97
C PRO A 166 -16.63 -6.99 6.21
N ALA A 167 -16.16 -7.70 5.19
CA ALA A 167 -15.79 -9.11 5.25
C ALA A 167 -14.74 -9.45 6.32
N TYR A 168 -13.88 -8.50 6.70
CA TYR A 168 -12.86 -8.71 7.73
C TYR A 168 -13.44 -8.82 9.14
N LYS A 169 -14.57 -8.18 9.44
CA LYS A 169 -15.20 -8.27 10.77
C LYS A 169 -15.64 -9.69 11.11
N GLU A 170 -16.01 -10.45 10.08
CA GLU A 170 -16.42 -11.85 10.20
C GLU A 170 -15.24 -12.80 10.48
N LEU A 171 -13.99 -12.33 10.41
CA LEU A 171 -12.81 -13.14 10.73
C LEU A 171 -12.63 -13.36 12.23
N SER A 172 -13.36 -12.61 13.09
CA SER A 172 -13.52 -12.90 14.52
C SER A 172 -13.99 -14.34 14.78
N TRP A 173 -14.66 -14.96 13.80
CA TRP A 173 -15.03 -16.36 13.79
C TRP A 173 -13.85 -17.30 14.05
N PHE A 174 -12.65 -17.03 13.51
CA PHE A 174 -11.48 -17.90 13.72
C PHE A 174 -11.14 -18.04 15.19
N ARG A 175 -11.09 -16.93 15.93
CA ARG A 175 -10.79 -16.96 17.36
C ARG A 175 -11.93 -17.57 18.18
N ARG A 176 -13.18 -17.45 17.75
CA ARG A 176 -14.32 -18.03 18.46
C ARG A 176 -14.37 -19.55 18.32
N GLU A 177 -14.21 -20.06 17.10
CA GLU A 177 -14.39 -21.50 16.83
C GLU A 177 -13.10 -22.33 16.93
N LEU A 178 -11.93 -21.75 16.65
CA LEU A 178 -10.65 -22.50 16.54
C LEU A 178 -9.80 -22.43 17.82
N ARG A 179 -10.44 -22.63 18.99
CA ARG A 179 -9.76 -22.53 20.30
C ARG A 179 -9.18 -23.85 20.81
N ARG A 180 -9.68 -25.00 20.34
CA ARG A 180 -9.30 -26.31 20.87
C ARG A 180 -9.07 -27.32 19.73
N PRO A 181 -7.79 -27.61 19.37
CA PRO A 181 -6.55 -27.03 19.93
C PRO A 181 -6.40 -25.53 19.60
N PHE A 182 -5.62 -24.77 20.35
CA PHE A 182 -5.44 -23.34 20.07
C PHE A 182 -4.75 -23.12 18.72
N VAL A 183 -5.33 -22.29 17.84
CA VAL A 183 -4.70 -21.84 16.60
C VAL A 183 -4.24 -20.38 16.75
N PRO A 184 -2.94 -20.09 16.57
CA PRO A 184 -2.42 -18.73 16.64
C PRO A 184 -2.79 -17.90 15.40
N ILE A 185 -2.94 -16.59 15.61
CA ILE A 185 -3.26 -15.62 14.57
C ILE A 185 -2.10 -14.64 14.41
N THR A 186 -1.63 -14.45 13.18
CA THR A 186 -0.70 -13.37 12.81
C THR A 186 -1.46 -12.30 12.04
N ALA A 187 -1.63 -11.11 12.61
CA ALA A 187 -2.23 -9.96 11.95
C ALA A 187 -1.14 -9.00 11.46
N LEU A 188 -1.12 -8.68 10.17
CA LEU A 188 -0.09 -7.87 9.53
C LEU A 188 -0.70 -6.64 8.87
N THR A 189 -0.09 -5.47 9.03
CA THR A 189 -0.51 -4.24 8.34
C THR A 189 0.66 -3.28 8.15
N ALA A 190 0.59 -2.43 7.13
CA ALA A 190 1.53 -1.32 6.96
C ALA A 190 1.10 -0.04 7.69
N THR A 191 -0.19 0.26 7.62
CA THR A 191 -0.75 1.56 7.97
C THR A 191 -1.85 1.34 8.98
N ALA A 192 -1.55 1.57 10.26
CA ALA A 192 -2.52 1.50 11.34
C ALA A 192 -2.27 2.63 12.35
N THR A 193 -3.25 3.51 12.51
CA THR A 193 -3.28 4.49 13.58
C THR A 193 -3.50 3.78 14.93
N ALA A 194 -3.26 4.48 16.05
CA ALA A 194 -3.47 3.91 17.39
C ALA A 194 -4.89 3.34 17.57
N ARG A 195 -5.91 4.02 17.05
CA ARG A 195 -7.30 3.55 17.05
C ARG A 195 -7.48 2.28 16.23
N VAL A 196 -7.00 2.27 14.98
CA VAL A 196 -7.10 1.10 14.09
C VAL A 196 -6.37 -0.11 14.69
N ARG A 197 -5.23 0.11 15.38
CA ARG A 197 -4.51 -0.95 16.10
C ARG A 197 -5.37 -1.59 17.19
N SER A 198 -6.03 -0.79 18.01
CA SER A 198 -6.95 -1.26 19.05
C SER A 198 -8.15 -2.01 18.45
N ASP A 199 -8.70 -1.52 17.35
CA ASP A 199 -9.78 -2.19 16.61
C ASP A 199 -9.32 -3.56 16.08
N ILE A 200 -8.12 -3.67 15.50
CA ILE A 200 -7.58 -4.96 15.02
C ILE A 200 -7.51 -5.98 16.15
N ILE A 201 -6.93 -5.59 17.29
CA ILE A 201 -6.75 -6.48 18.43
C ILE A 201 -8.11 -6.91 18.99
N SER A 202 -9.02 -5.97 19.20
CA SER A 202 -10.34 -6.25 19.79
C SER A 202 -11.25 -7.04 18.85
N LEU A 203 -11.39 -6.63 17.58
CA LEU A 203 -12.30 -7.25 16.62
C LEU A 203 -11.84 -8.65 16.18
N LEU A 204 -10.53 -8.90 16.11
CA LEU A 204 -10.01 -10.25 15.84
C LEU A 204 -9.96 -11.14 17.09
N GLY A 205 -10.23 -10.57 18.27
CA GLY A 205 -10.20 -11.29 19.55
C GLY A 205 -8.78 -11.73 19.96
N LEU A 206 -7.77 -10.94 19.63
CA LEU A 206 -6.39 -11.20 20.06
C LEU A 206 -6.25 -10.81 21.54
N ASP A 207 -5.72 -11.70 22.36
CA ASP A 207 -5.55 -11.45 23.79
C ASP A 207 -4.33 -10.53 24.04
N PRO A 208 -4.52 -9.31 24.56
CA PRO A 208 -3.42 -8.37 24.79
C PRO A 208 -2.33 -8.88 25.73
N MET A 209 -2.65 -9.83 26.62
CA MET A 209 -1.71 -10.38 27.61
C MET A 209 -0.71 -11.37 27.00
N THR A 210 -1.12 -12.06 25.94
CA THR A 210 -0.32 -13.12 25.28
C THR A 210 0.16 -12.73 23.88
N LEU A 211 -0.42 -11.68 23.30
CA LEU A 211 -0.10 -11.12 21.99
C LEU A 211 1.32 -10.53 21.96
N LYS A 212 2.13 -10.99 21.00
CA LYS A 212 3.42 -10.36 20.68
C LYS A 212 3.20 -9.23 19.67
N LYS A 213 3.42 -7.99 20.11
CA LYS A 213 3.27 -6.79 19.28
C LYS A 213 4.63 -6.35 18.77
N PHE A 214 4.75 -6.22 17.45
CA PHE A 214 5.95 -5.74 16.77
C PHE A 214 5.58 -4.54 15.91
N SER A 215 6.39 -3.49 15.99
CA SER A 215 6.24 -2.35 15.10
C SER A 215 7.58 -1.81 14.67
N THR A 216 7.69 -1.46 13.39
CA THR A 216 8.78 -0.66 12.86
C THR A 216 8.29 0.75 12.57
N GLY A 217 9.16 1.74 12.73
CA GLY A 217 8.83 3.09 12.31
C GLY A 217 8.42 3.14 10.82
N SER A 218 7.41 3.96 10.52
CA SER A 218 6.93 4.25 9.16
C SER A 218 7.90 5.20 8.44
N ALA A 219 8.87 5.77 9.17
CA ALA A 219 9.89 6.64 8.62
C ALA A 219 10.76 5.91 7.59
N ARG A 220 10.84 6.51 6.40
CA ARG A 220 11.69 6.07 5.30
C ARG A 220 12.71 7.17 5.03
N PRO A 221 13.86 7.18 5.73
CA PRO A 221 14.88 8.23 5.56
C PRO A 221 15.46 8.25 4.15
N ASN A 222 15.37 7.13 3.43
CA ASN A 222 15.78 7.05 2.03
C ASN A 222 14.80 7.71 1.04
N ILE A 223 13.62 8.16 1.48
CA ILE A 223 12.63 8.84 0.63
C ILE A 223 12.65 10.33 0.95
N HIS A 224 12.95 11.14 -0.07
CA HIS A 224 12.83 12.59 -0.01
C HIS A 224 11.36 13.00 -0.20
N TYR A 225 10.73 13.57 0.82
CA TYR A 225 9.34 14.04 0.73
C TYR A 225 9.28 15.53 0.37
N GLU A 226 8.52 15.87 -0.68
CA GLU A 226 8.41 17.23 -1.22
C GLU A 226 6.96 17.56 -1.57
N VAL A 227 6.54 18.80 -1.29
CA VAL A 227 5.27 19.36 -1.78
C VAL A 227 5.56 20.47 -2.79
N ARG A 228 4.96 20.39 -3.97
CA ARG A 228 5.00 21.43 -5.00
C ARG A 228 3.67 22.14 -5.10
N TYR A 229 3.71 23.45 -4.91
CA TYR A 229 2.55 24.31 -4.95
C TYR A 229 2.33 24.82 -6.38
N LEU A 230 1.12 24.64 -6.89
CA LEU A 230 0.71 25.13 -8.21
C LEU A 230 -0.18 26.38 -8.04
N PRO A 231 0.01 27.44 -8.86
CA PRO A 231 -0.81 28.64 -8.83
C PRO A 231 -2.24 28.39 -9.30
N ASP A 232 -2.38 27.71 -10.43
CA ASP A 232 -3.64 27.32 -11.04
C ASP A 232 -3.57 25.85 -11.48
N CYS A 233 -4.73 25.28 -11.79
CA CYS A 233 -4.82 23.97 -12.42
C CYS A 233 -5.81 24.00 -13.60
N SER A 234 -5.59 23.11 -14.57
CA SER A 234 -6.49 22.90 -15.71
C SER A 234 -7.95 22.92 -15.30
N MET A 235 -8.79 23.69 -16.00
CA MET A 235 -10.24 23.72 -15.78
C MET A 235 -10.89 22.36 -16.04
N ASP A 236 -10.35 21.58 -16.96
CA ASP A 236 -10.78 20.21 -17.23
C ASP A 236 -9.93 19.23 -16.40
N PRO A 237 -10.51 18.53 -15.41
CA PRO A 237 -9.79 17.57 -14.56
C PRO A 237 -9.40 16.28 -15.30
N THR A 238 -9.82 16.11 -16.55
CA THR A 238 -9.48 14.95 -17.39
C THR A 238 -8.23 15.15 -18.22
N VAL A 239 -7.73 16.39 -18.32
CA VAL A 239 -6.56 16.77 -19.12
C VAL A 239 -5.43 17.19 -18.17
N PRO A 240 -4.17 16.79 -18.44
CA PRO A 240 -3.03 17.24 -17.64
C PRO A 240 -2.84 18.75 -17.79
N ASP A 241 -2.63 19.43 -16.66
CA ASP A 241 -2.28 20.85 -16.64
C ASP A 241 -0.91 21.08 -17.32
N THR A 242 -0.82 22.13 -18.13
CA THR A 242 0.37 22.39 -18.96
C THR A 242 1.55 22.86 -18.11
N ASP A 243 1.33 23.72 -17.11
CA ASP A 243 2.39 24.24 -16.25
C ASP A 243 2.90 23.13 -15.33
N GLN A 244 2.00 22.31 -14.79
CA GLN A 244 2.33 21.13 -14.01
C GLN A 244 3.14 20.11 -14.83
N LEU A 245 2.77 19.88 -16.09
CA LEU A 245 3.51 18.99 -17.01
C LEU A 245 4.90 19.54 -17.32
N ASN A 246 5.02 20.85 -17.57
CA ASN A 246 6.29 21.50 -17.84
C ASN A 246 7.23 21.43 -16.63
N ASP A 247 6.72 21.68 -15.41
CA ASP A 247 7.49 21.52 -14.17
C ASP A 247 7.99 20.07 -14.00
N LEU A 248 7.12 19.08 -14.24
CA LEU A 248 7.50 17.67 -14.20
C LEU A 248 8.60 17.35 -15.22
N LEU A 249 8.45 17.76 -16.47
CA LEU A 249 9.43 17.51 -17.54
C LEU A 249 10.77 18.19 -17.25
N CYS A 250 10.75 19.41 -16.71
CA CYS A 250 11.97 20.11 -16.29
C CYS A 250 12.68 19.36 -15.15
N TRP A 251 11.91 18.87 -14.17
CA TRP A 251 12.47 18.10 -13.07
C TRP A 251 13.04 16.75 -13.52
N LEU A 252 12.34 16.01 -14.38
CA LEU A 252 12.83 14.77 -14.97
C LEU A 252 14.10 15.02 -15.79
N SER A 253 14.13 16.08 -16.59
CA SER A 253 15.31 16.48 -17.37
C SER A 253 16.51 16.77 -16.48
N SER A 254 16.29 17.48 -15.37
CA SER A 254 17.32 17.76 -14.35
C SER A 254 17.89 16.48 -13.74
N ILE A 255 17.04 15.50 -13.44
CA ILE A 255 17.47 14.17 -12.94
C ILE A 255 18.28 13.43 -14.00
N HIS A 256 17.81 13.43 -15.24
CA HIS A 256 18.47 12.76 -16.36
C HIS A 256 19.86 13.33 -16.62
N ASN A 257 19.97 14.66 -16.70
CA ASN A 257 21.24 15.36 -16.94
C ASN A 257 22.25 15.09 -15.81
N ARG A 258 21.81 15.13 -14.54
CA ARG A 258 22.66 14.75 -13.40
C ARG A 258 23.13 13.29 -13.47
N ARG A 259 22.27 12.38 -13.95
CA ARG A 259 22.63 10.98 -14.12
C ARG A 259 23.69 10.80 -15.21
N ILE A 260 23.53 11.49 -16.35
CA ILE A 260 24.52 11.46 -17.44
C ILE A 260 25.84 12.05 -16.96
N ALA A 261 25.84 13.24 -16.36
CA ALA A 261 27.06 13.92 -15.91
C ALA A 261 27.89 13.11 -14.89
N ARG A 262 27.25 12.27 -14.06
CA ARG A 262 27.94 11.39 -13.11
C ARG A 262 28.53 10.12 -13.75
N LEU A 263 28.11 9.78 -14.96
CA LEU A 263 28.49 8.56 -15.66
C LEU A 263 29.44 8.84 -16.83
N SER A 264 29.48 10.08 -17.31
CA SER A 264 30.55 10.57 -18.19
C SER A 264 31.87 10.61 -17.40
N PRO A 265 32.98 10.06 -17.93
CA PRO A 265 34.30 10.23 -17.31
C PRO A 265 34.68 11.71 -17.28
N PRO A 266 35.47 12.17 -16.29
CA PRO A 266 36.02 13.52 -16.33
C PRO A 266 36.87 13.65 -17.60
N GLU A 267 36.63 14.71 -18.37
CA GLU A 267 37.48 15.09 -19.50
C GLU A 267 38.89 15.37 -18.95
N ASN A 268 39.79 14.38 -18.99
CA ASN A 268 41.21 14.65 -18.85
C ASN A 268 41.63 15.42 -20.10
N GLU A 269 41.87 16.72 -19.96
CA GLU A 269 42.34 17.63 -21.01
C GLU A 269 43.71 17.29 -21.62
N ASN A 270 44.33 16.14 -21.31
CA ASN A 270 45.62 15.78 -21.87
C ASN A 270 45.71 14.28 -22.20
N CYS A 271 45.24 13.89 -23.38
CA CYS A 271 45.76 12.75 -24.15
C CYS A 271 45.23 12.84 -25.59
N ALA A 272 45.95 13.58 -26.43
CA ALA A 272 45.79 13.49 -27.87
C ALA A 272 46.31 12.13 -28.35
N GLY A 273 45.42 11.31 -28.93
CA GLY A 273 45.79 10.12 -29.68
C GLY A 273 45.57 8.79 -28.95
N GLU A 274 44.31 8.36 -28.88
CA GLU A 274 43.85 7.01 -29.27
C GLU A 274 42.34 6.91 -29.01
N SER A 275 41.58 6.86 -30.10
CA SER A 275 40.12 6.76 -30.10
C SER A 275 39.67 5.36 -29.66
N ILE A 276 39.66 5.11 -28.36
CA ILE A 276 38.87 4.02 -27.78
C ILE A 276 37.45 4.57 -27.62
N SER A 277 36.55 4.15 -28.51
CA SER A 277 35.11 4.43 -28.37
C SER A 277 34.64 3.91 -27.01
N ALA A 278 34.53 4.79 -26.02
CA ALA A 278 34.06 4.44 -24.70
C ALA A 278 32.58 4.04 -24.81
N VAL A 279 32.34 2.73 -24.91
CA VAL A 279 31.00 2.14 -24.92
C VAL A 279 30.35 2.55 -23.60
N THR A 280 29.48 3.56 -23.64
CA THR A 280 28.71 3.95 -22.47
C THR A 280 27.82 2.75 -22.13
N PRO A 281 27.94 2.17 -20.91
CA PRO A 281 27.17 0.98 -20.57
C PRO A 281 25.68 1.28 -20.74
N LEU A 282 24.94 0.32 -21.33
CA LEU A 282 23.51 0.46 -21.57
C LEU A 282 22.78 0.52 -20.21
N LEU A 283 22.46 1.74 -19.76
CA LEU A 283 21.86 1.94 -18.44
C LEU A 283 20.38 1.55 -18.44
N PRO A 284 19.89 0.92 -17.37
CA PRO A 284 18.46 0.67 -17.23
C PRO A 284 17.69 2.00 -17.09
N PRO A 285 16.42 2.07 -17.55
CA PRO A 285 15.58 3.25 -17.40
C PRO A 285 15.40 3.62 -15.92
N ILE A 286 15.26 4.92 -15.63
CA ILE A 286 14.80 5.37 -14.31
C ILE A 286 13.31 5.04 -14.20
N THR A 287 12.94 4.23 -13.21
CA THR A 287 11.54 3.83 -13.01
C THR A 287 10.82 4.74 -12.02
N GLY A 288 9.59 5.12 -12.31
CA GLY A 288 8.76 5.91 -11.40
C GLY A 288 7.25 5.73 -11.61
N ILE A 289 6.48 6.10 -10.59
CA ILE A 289 5.02 5.98 -10.56
C ILE A 289 4.43 7.39 -10.49
N ILE A 290 3.38 7.66 -11.26
CA ILE A 290 2.59 8.89 -11.13
C ILE A 290 1.14 8.51 -10.82
N TYR A 291 0.66 8.84 -9.63
CA TYR A 291 -0.71 8.64 -9.21
C TYR A 291 -1.60 9.79 -9.65
N VAL A 292 -2.70 9.45 -10.33
CA VAL A 292 -3.70 10.39 -10.85
C VAL A 292 -5.12 10.02 -10.39
N PRO A 293 -6.05 10.99 -10.31
CA PRO A 293 -7.37 10.74 -9.74
C PRO A 293 -8.33 10.01 -10.69
N LEU A 294 -8.19 10.20 -12.00
CA LEU A 294 -9.16 9.74 -13.01
C LEU A 294 -8.51 8.83 -14.06
N ARG A 295 -9.32 7.99 -14.72
CA ARG A 295 -8.86 7.12 -15.80
C ARG A 295 -8.50 7.91 -17.07
N ALA A 296 -9.25 8.96 -17.37
CA ALA A 296 -9.03 9.80 -18.56
C ALA A 296 -7.64 10.46 -18.51
N ILE A 297 -7.34 11.21 -17.44
CA ILE A 297 -6.04 11.85 -17.25
C ILE A 297 -4.87 10.85 -17.19
N CYS A 298 -5.12 9.62 -16.76
CA CYS A 298 -4.11 8.57 -16.74
C CYS A 298 -3.57 8.27 -18.14
N SER A 299 -4.46 8.15 -19.13
CA SER A 299 -4.10 7.93 -20.53
C SER A 299 -3.49 9.18 -21.15
N GLU A 300 -4.11 10.34 -20.95
CA GLU A 300 -3.63 11.61 -21.54
C GLU A 300 -2.24 12.01 -21.03
N LEU A 301 -1.98 11.87 -19.73
CA LEU A 301 -0.67 12.18 -19.16
C LEU A 301 0.39 11.17 -19.63
N ALA A 302 0.06 9.88 -19.75
CA ALA A 302 0.99 8.88 -20.28
C ALA A 302 1.37 9.16 -21.74
N ASN A 303 0.40 9.58 -22.56
CA ASN A 303 0.64 9.99 -23.95
C ASN A 303 1.52 11.24 -24.01
N SER A 304 1.19 12.26 -23.23
CA SER A 304 1.93 13.54 -23.18
C SER A 304 3.38 13.35 -22.73
N LEU A 305 3.63 12.51 -21.72
CA LEU A 305 4.99 12.17 -21.28
C LEU A 305 5.76 11.38 -22.34
N SER A 306 5.11 10.43 -23.02
CA SER A 306 5.75 9.63 -24.07
C SER A 306 6.07 10.44 -25.33
N ALA A 307 5.31 11.50 -25.62
CA ALA A 307 5.56 12.43 -26.71
C ALA A 307 6.70 13.43 -26.40
N SER A 308 7.18 13.49 -25.15
CA SER A 308 8.23 14.42 -24.74
C SER A 308 9.61 14.08 -25.37
N PRO A 309 10.50 15.07 -25.53
CA PRO A 309 11.83 14.85 -26.09
C PRO A 309 12.77 14.05 -25.17
N LEU A 310 12.37 13.77 -23.92
CA LEU A 310 13.24 13.14 -22.91
C LEU A 310 13.30 11.59 -23.03
N ASN A 311 12.87 11.02 -24.16
CA ASN A 311 12.84 9.57 -24.41
C ASN A 311 12.20 8.79 -23.24
N ILE A 312 10.98 9.19 -22.87
CA ILE A 312 10.22 8.59 -21.78
C ILE A 312 9.30 7.50 -22.35
N LYS A 313 9.30 6.32 -21.73
CA LYS A 313 8.27 5.31 -21.96
C LYS A 313 7.26 5.38 -20.82
N ALA A 314 6.16 6.11 -21.01
CA ALA A 314 5.08 6.20 -20.04
C ALA A 314 3.90 5.30 -20.45
N VAL A 315 3.31 4.59 -19.48
CA VAL A 315 2.16 3.71 -19.71
C VAL A 315 1.06 4.00 -18.70
N ALA A 316 -0.18 4.02 -19.16
CA ALA A 316 -1.35 4.17 -18.31
C ALA A 316 -1.71 2.84 -17.63
N TYR A 317 -2.15 2.89 -16.37
CA TYR A 317 -2.66 1.74 -15.64
C TYR A 317 -3.89 2.11 -14.81
N HIS A 318 -5.02 1.51 -15.14
CA HIS A 318 -6.27 1.72 -14.40
C HIS A 318 -7.21 0.52 -14.55
N ALA A 319 -8.25 0.47 -13.72
CA ALA A 319 -9.22 -0.63 -13.70
C ALA A 319 -10.02 -0.82 -15.02
N GLY A 320 -10.05 0.20 -15.90
CA GLY A 320 -10.66 0.07 -17.23
C GLY A 320 -9.86 -0.75 -18.25
N LEU A 321 -8.59 -1.08 -17.98
CA LEU A 321 -7.77 -1.90 -18.87
C LEU A 321 -8.15 -3.38 -18.79
N SER A 322 -7.97 -4.11 -19.89
CA SER A 322 -8.18 -5.55 -19.89
C SER A 322 -7.24 -6.26 -18.88
N ALA A 323 -7.65 -7.43 -18.39
CA ALA A 323 -6.83 -8.21 -17.46
C ALA A 323 -5.47 -8.62 -18.09
N SER A 324 -5.47 -8.89 -19.40
CA SER A 324 -4.26 -9.21 -20.17
C SER A 324 -3.28 -8.04 -20.18
N GLU A 325 -3.75 -6.83 -20.49
CA GLU A 325 -2.92 -5.62 -20.52
C GLU A 325 -2.34 -5.29 -19.14
N ARG A 326 -3.17 -5.37 -18.08
CA ARG A 326 -2.70 -5.15 -16.70
C ARG A 326 -1.58 -6.14 -16.33
N SER A 327 -1.75 -7.41 -16.66
CA SER A 327 -0.75 -8.45 -16.41
C SER A 327 0.54 -8.21 -17.20
N LYS A 328 0.42 -7.77 -18.46
CA LYS A 328 1.57 -7.39 -19.31
C LYS A 328 2.36 -6.24 -18.70
N ILE A 329 1.68 -5.15 -18.29
CA ILE A 329 2.32 -3.99 -17.68
C ILE A 329 2.99 -4.37 -16.36
N GLN A 330 2.32 -5.15 -15.50
CA GLN A 330 2.88 -5.63 -14.23
C GLN A 330 4.12 -6.50 -14.42
N SER A 331 4.11 -7.40 -15.42
CA SER A 331 5.27 -8.24 -15.77
C SER A 331 6.45 -7.40 -16.24
N LEU A 332 6.22 -6.42 -17.12
CA LEU A 332 7.26 -5.48 -17.57
C LEU A 332 7.80 -4.61 -16.42
N TRP A 333 6.93 -4.15 -15.52
CA TRP A 333 7.30 -3.37 -14.36
C TRP A 333 8.18 -4.14 -13.37
N SER A 334 7.92 -5.43 -13.19
CA SER A 334 8.65 -6.30 -12.27
C SER A 334 10.01 -6.74 -12.82
N SER A 335 10.20 -6.70 -14.14
CA SER A 335 11.47 -7.04 -14.80
C SER A 335 11.90 -5.97 -15.80
N PRO A 336 12.39 -4.80 -15.32
CA PRO A 336 12.77 -3.69 -16.20
C PRO A 336 13.90 -4.03 -17.17
N SER A 337 14.74 -5.02 -16.85
CA SER A 337 15.79 -5.53 -17.75
C SER A 337 15.24 -6.05 -19.08
N LYS A 338 14.00 -6.58 -19.09
CA LYS A 338 13.32 -6.99 -20.32
C LYS A 338 12.98 -5.82 -21.25
N ILE A 339 12.87 -4.60 -20.71
CA ILE A 339 12.62 -3.38 -21.51
C ILE A 339 13.84 -3.04 -22.36
N SER A 340 15.05 -3.35 -21.88
CA SER A 340 16.30 -3.15 -22.62
C SER A 340 16.61 -4.29 -23.61
N THR A 341 16.07 -5.49 -23.41
CA THR A 341 16.33 -6.67 -24.26
C THR A 341 15.20 -7.05 -25.22
N SER A 342 14.00 -6.47 -25.11
CA SER A 342 12.88 -6.77 -26.03
C SER A 342 13.00 -6.11 -27.42
N VAL A 343 14.18 -5.62 -27.79
CA VAL A 343 14.50 -5.09 -29.13
C VAL A 343 15.36 -6.13 -29.86
N THR A 344 14.81 -7.31 -30.08
CA THR A 344 15.28 -8.24 -31.10
C THR A 344 14.08 -9.04 -31.55
N GLU A 345 13.66 -8.77 -32.79
CA GLU A 345 12.91 -9.60 -33.73
C GLU A 345 11.93 -8.72 -34.53
N LYS A 346 12.46 -8.04 -35.57
CA LYS A 346 11.82 -7.64 -36.85
C LYS A 346 12.15 -6.24 -37.41
N SER A 347 13.00 -5.46 -36.78
CA SER A 347 13.51 -4.21 -37.39
C SER A 347 14.97 -3.95 -37.01
N GLU A 348 15.82 -3.74 -38.01
CA GLU A 348 17.29 -3.57 -37.91
C GLU A 348 17.73 -2.24 -37.27
N GLU A 349 16.82 -1.49 -36.65
CA GLU A 349 17.12 -0.20 -36.06
C GLU A 349 17.32 -0.37 -34.54
N LYS A 350 18.58 -0.41 -34.10
CA LYS A 350 18.98 -0.48 -32.68
C LYS A 350 18.45 0.75 -31.93
N THR A 351 17.21 0.67 -31.43
CA THR A 351 16.56 1.76 -30.73
C THR A 351 17.17 1.91 -29.34
N LYS A 352 17.66 3.12 -29.01
CA LYS A 352 18.23 3.45 -27.70
C LYS A 352 17.20 3.17 -26.59
N PRO A 353 17.56 2.53 -25.47
CA PRO A 353 16.64 2.25 -24.38
C PRO A 353 16.06 3.56 -23.82
N PRO A 354 14.83 3.54 -23.30
CA PRO A 354 14.20 4.74 -22.76
C PRO A 354 14.99 5.26 -21.56
N ALA A 355 15.04 6.58 -21.41
CA ALA A 355 15.64 7.22 -20.23
C ALA A 355 14.82 6.94 -18.97
N PHE A 356 13.49 6.90 -19.13
CA PHE A 356 12.52 6.68 -18.06
C PHE A 356 11.51 5.61 -18.44
N TYR A 357 11.09 4.82 -17.46
CA TYR A 357 9.91 3.97 -17.55
C TYR A 357 8.92 4.37 -16.47
N ILE A 358 7.82 4.99 -16.87
CA ILE A 358 6.86 5.61 -15.96
C ILE A 358 5.53 4.88 -16.05
N VAL A 359 4.98 4.46 -14.91
CA VAL A 359 3.59 4.02 -14.85
C VAL A 359 2.75 5.17 -14.30
N VAL A 360 1.89 5.71 -15.15
CA VAL A 360 0.83 6.64 -14.74
C VAL A 360 -0.36 5.79 -14.33
N ALA A 361 -0.90 6.00 -13.14
CA ALA A 361 -1.93 5.11 -12.63
C ALA A 361 -2.92 5.75 -11.68
N THR A 362 -4.12 5.17 -11.58
CA THR A 362 -4.99 5.40 -10.42
C THR A 362 -4.56 4.52 -9.24
N ASN A 363 -5.27 4.62 -8.12
CA ASN A 363 -5.11 3.72 -6.95
C ASN A 363 -5.24 2.21 -7.28
N ALA A 364 -5.71 1.86 -8.48
CA ALA A 364 -5.73 0.49 -8.98
C ALA A 364 -4.31 -0.12 -9.14
N PHE A 365 -3.28 0.72 -9.33
CA PHE A 365 -1.88 0.28 -9.38
C PHE A 365 -1.25 0.39 -8.01
N GLY A 366 -1.44 -0.61 -7.16
CA GLY A 366 -0.90 -0.54 -5.81
C GLY A 366 -0.48 -1.88 -5.26
N MET A 367 -1.42 -2.56 -4.65
CA MET A 367 -1.12 -3.74 -3.84
C MET A 367 -0.69 -4.92 -4.73
N GLY A 368 0.43 -5.56 -4.39
CA GLY A 368 1.08 -6.63 -5.19
C GLY A 368 2.40 -6.21 -5.86
N ILE A 369 2.59 -4.91 -6.11
CA ILE A 369 3.77 -4.43 -6.83
C ILE A 369 5.01 -4.44 -5.94
N ASP A 370 6.04 -5.17 -6.36
CA ASP A 370 7.34 -5.25 -5.70
C ASP A 370 8.52 -5.01 -6.66
N ASN A 371 8.62 -3.79 -7.17
CA ASN A 371 9.85 -3.35 -7.84
C ASN A 371 10.72 -2.61 -6.81
N PRO A 372 11.92 -3.12 -6.48
CA PRO A 372 12.77 -2.48 -5.49
C PRO A 372 13.42 -1.18 -5.97
N HIS A 373 13.45 -0.95 -7.28
CA HIS A 373 14.21 0.11 -7.94
C HIS A 373 13.39 1.36 -8.31
N VAL A 374 12.18 1.53 -7.78
CA VAL A 374 11.37 2.74 -7.98
C VAL A 374 12.09 3.97 -7.42
N ARG A 375 12.37 4.97 -8.27
CA ARG A 375 13.14 6.17 -7.93
C ARG A 375 12.28 7.36 -7.57
N PHE A 376 11.04 7.40 -8.05
CA PHE A 376 10.09 8.41 -7.64
C PHE A 376 8.66 7.90 -7.63
N VAL A 377 7.87 8.45 -6.72
CA VAL A 377 6.41 8.35 -6.69
C VAL A 377 5.89 9.79 -6.66
N ILE A 378 5.03 10.13 -7.61
CA ILE A 378 4.46 11.45 -7.75
C ILE A 378 2.95 11.35 -7.61
N HIS A 379 2.37 12.22 -6.81
CA HIS A 379 0.94 12.41 -6.71
C HIS A 379 0.57 13.65 -7.51
N TRP A 380 -0.08 13.43 -8.66
CA TRP A 380 -0.52 14.49 -9.57
C TRP A 380 -1.58 15.38 -8.91
N THR A 381 -2.34 14.81 -7.97
CA THR A 381 -3.32 15.52 -7.13
C THR A 381 -3.16 15.05 -5.69
N PRO A 382 -3.62 15.83 -4.69
CA PRO A 382 -3.59 15.41 -3.29
C PRO A 382 -4.25 14.02 -3.09
N PRO A 383 -3.57 13.07 -2.42
CA PRO A 383 -4.15 11.75 -2.11
C PRO A 383 -5.43 11.85 -1.29
N ARG A 384 -6.36 10.91 -1.48
CA ARG A 384 -7.67 10.89 -0.79
C ARG A 384 -7.59 10.54 0.71
N SER A 385 -6.46 10.01 1.17
CA SER A 385 -6.22 9.69 2.58
C SER A 385 -4.73 9.74 2.88
N PHE A 386 -4.39 10.04 4.13
CA PHE A 386 -3.02 10.12 4.59
C PHE A 386 -2.36 8.73 4.70
N GLU A 387 -3.12 7.70 5.07
CA GLU A 387 -2.66 6.31 5.01
C GLU A 387 -2.32 5.91 3.58
N GLY A 388 -3.22 6.22 2.63
CA GLY A 388 -3.02 5.93 1.21
C GLY A 388 -1.76 6.60 0.69
N PHE A 389 -1.57 7.89 1.01
CA PHE A 389 -0.34 8.63 0.69
C PHE A 389 0.92 7.91 1.18
N VAL A 390 0.96 7.49 2.45
CA VAL A 390 2.15 6.82 3.03
C VAL A 390 2.36 5.43 2.41
N GLN A 391 1.28 4.70 2.13
CA GLN A 391 1.36 3.40 1.47
C GLN A 391 1.89 3.52 0.04
N GLU A 392 1.40 4.49 -0.72
CA GLU A 392 1.76 4.78 -2.11
C GLU A 392 3.19 5.31 -2.23
N SER A 393 3.57 6.32 -1.43
CA SER A 393 4.93 6.85 -1.39
C SER A 393 5.95 5.79 -0.96
N GLY A 394 5.58 4.90 -0.02
CA GLY A 394 6.42 3.81 0.46
C GLY A 394 6.81 2.77 -0.60
N ARG A 395 6.23 2.83 -1.80
CA ARG A 395 6.64 2.03 -2.97
C ARG A 395 7.99 2.47 -3.53
N ALA A 396 8.39 3.72 -3.29
CA ALA A 396 9.68 4.23 -3.68
C ALA A 396 10.82 3.58 -2.87
N GLY A 397 11.97 3.36 -3.51
CA GLY A 397 13.23 3.05 -2.83
C GLY A 397 13.20 1.82 -1.92
N ARG A 398 12.58 0.69 -2.33
CA ARG A 398 12.59 -0.52 -1.47
C ARG A 398 13.94 -1.23 -1.42
N ASP A 399 14.83 -0.93 -2.37
CA ASP A 399 16.26 -1.25 -2.32
C ASP A 399 17.05 -0.43 -1.28
N GLY A 400 16.38 0.47 -0.54
CA GLY A 400 17.01 1.32 0.48
C GLY A 400 17.78 2.50 -0.10
N ARG A 401 17.83 2.65 -1.43
CA ARG A 401 18.50 3.78 -2.09
C ARG A 401 17.60 5.02 -2.10
N ALA A 402 18.22 6.17 -2.33
CA ALA A 402 17.54 7.45 -2.42
C ALA A 402 16.41 7.40 -3.46
N ALA A 403 15.23 7.87 -3.06
CA ALA A 403 14.06 8.02 -3.90
C ALA A 403 13.29 9.29 -3.52
N VAL A 404 12.36 9.74 -4.36
CA VAL A 404 11.56 10.97 -4.11
C VAL A 404 10.08 10.62 -4.03
N SER A 405 9.37 11.25 -3.10
CA SER A 405 7.91 11.27 -3.04
C SER A 405 7.44 12.72 -3.14
N LEU A 406 6.71 13.04 -4.20
CA LEU A 406 6.29 14.41 -4.51
C LEU A 406 4.77 14.51 -4.59
N ILE A 407 4.19 15.54 -3.96
CA ILE A 407 2.77 15.88 -4.12
C ILE A 407 2.66 17.22 -4.85
N TYR A 408 1.92 17.25 -5.95
CA TYR A 408 1.42 18.50 -6.50
C TYR A 408 0.15 18.93 -5.75
N TYR A 409 0.15 20.17 -5.26
CA TYR A 409 -0.90 20.70 -4.43
C TYR A 409 -1.36 22.07 -4.93
N SER A 410 -2.68 22.23 -5.10
CA SER A 410 -3.35 23.52 -5.22
C SER A 410 -4.67 23.47 -4.42
N PRO A 411 -5.16 24.62 -3.92
CA PRO A 411 -6.48 24.71 -3.30
C PRO A 411 -7.61 24.23 -4.22
N GLN A 412 -7.51 24.53 -5.51
CA GLN A 412 -8.48 24.11 -6.52
C GLN A 412 -8.54 22.57 -6.63
N GLU A 413 -7.39 21.88 -6.68
CA GLU A 413 -7.36 20.41 -6.69
C GLU A 413 -7.80 19.80 -5.36
N ARG A 414 -7.47 20.43 -4.22
CA ARG A 414 -8.00 20.04 -2.91
C ARG A 414 -9.53 20.04 -2.93
N ASP A 415 -10.14 21.12 -3.40
CA ASP A 415 -11.59 21.27 -3.39
C ASP A 415 -12.26 20.29 -4.37
N ARG A 416 -11.63 20.00 -5.52
CA ARG A 416 -12.07 18.92 -6.43
C ARG A 416 -12.00 17.54 -5.80
N VAL A 417 -11.00 17.27 -4.95
CA VAL A 417 -10.95 16.00 -4.21
C VAL A 417 -12.07 15.94 -3.19
N LEU A 418 -12.33 17.02 -2.45
CA LEU A 418 -13.44 17.11 -1.48
C LEU A 418 -14.79 16.89 -2.14
N ASP A 419 -15.09 17.59 -3.23
CA ASP A 419 -16.36 17.42 -3.97
C ASP A 419 -16.57 15.97 -4.41
N ARG A 420 -15.52 15.32 -4.94
CA ARG A 420 -15.60 13.91 -5.31
C ARG A 420 -15.87 13.00 -4.11
N MET A 421 -15.25 13.26 -2.97
CA MET A 421 -15.47 12.47 -1.76
C MET A 421 -16.89 12.66 -1.21
N SER A 422 -17.43 13.88 -1.25
CA SER A 422 -18.82 14.18 -0.87
C SER A 422 -19.83 13.52 -1.82
N ARG A 423 -19.57 13.54 -3.13
CA ARG A 423 -20.44 12.86 -4.12
C ARG A 423 -20.41 11.34 -3.98
N ASP A 424 -19.26 10.76 -3.65
CA ASP A 424 -19.16 9.33 -3.31
C ASP A 424 -20.03 9.01 -2.08
N GLN A 425 -20.15 9.96 -1.14
CA GLN A 425 -21.05 9.85 0.03
C GLN A 425 -22.53 9.88 -0.34
N ASP A 426 -22.97 10.86 -1.13
CA ASP A 426 -24.36 10.97 -1.57
C ASP A 426 -24.79 9.75 -2.40
N TRP A 427 -23.93 9.28 -3.32
CA TRP A 427 -24.22 8.10 -4.12
C TRP A 427 -24.41 6.84 -3.27
N HIS A 428 -23.57 6.65 -2.24
CA HIS A 428 -23.71 5.53 -1.32
C HIS A 428 -24.98 5.61 -0.47
N PHE A 429 -25.41 6.82 -0.12
CA PHE A 429 -26.65 7.09 0.62
C PHE A 429 -27.88 6.79 -0.25
N ASP A 430 -27.92 7.33 -1.47
CA ASP A 430 -28.98 7.08 -2.45
C ASP A 430 -29.11 5.61 -2.80
N ALA A 431 -27.98 4.91 -3.01
CA ALA A 431 -27.96 3.47 -3.27
C ALA A 431 -28.48 2.65 -2.07
N ALA A 432 -28.33 3.14 -0.83
CA ALA A 432 -28.87 2.49 0.36
C ALA A 432 -30.38 2.71 0.51
N LEU A 433 -30.89 3.87 0.09
CA LEU A 433 -32.32 4.20 0.11
C LEU A 433 -33.11 3.54 -1.03
N GLN A 434 -32.55 3.52 -2.24
CA GLN A 434 -33.23 3.08 -3.47
C GLN A 434 -33.15 1.56 -3.70
N GLY A 435 -33.32 0.73 -2.67
CA GLY A 435 -33.25 -0.74 -2.74
C GLY A 435 -34.26 -1.47 -3.65
N ASN A 436 -34.75 -0.87 -4.74
CA ASN A 436 -35.77 -1.37 -5.66
C ASN A 436 -35.21 -1.72 -7.06
N ASN A 437 -34.02 -2.31 -7.14
CA ASN A 437 -33.60 -2.95 -8.39
C ASN A 437 -34.07 -4.42 -8.39
N PRO A 438 -34.90 -4.89 -9.36
CA PRO A 438 -35.54 -6.22 -9.31
C PRO A 438 -34.56 -7.41 -9.30
N ALA A 439 -33.29 -7.19 -9.67
CA ALA A 439 -32.26 -8.22 -9.79
C ALA A 439 -31.43 -8.46 -8.50
N SER A 440 -31.55 -7.61 -7.47
CA SER A 440 -30.68 -7.62 -6.27
C SER A 440 -31.39 -8.09 -4.98
N LYS A 441 -32.38 -8.97 -5.10
CA LYS A 441 -33.25 -9.47 -4.01
C LYS A 441 -32.58 -10.24 -2.84
N LYS A 442 -31.25 -10.20 -2.66
CA LYS A 442 -30.56 -11.05 -1.66
C LYS A 442 -29.75 -10.36 -0.54
N ARG A 443 -29.66 -9.04 -0.44
CA ARG A 443 -29.07 -8.39 0.74
C ARG A 443 -29.80 -7.10 1.10
N ARG A 444 -30.75 -7.14 2.04
CA ARG A 444 -31.13 -5.93 2.80
C ARG A 444 -29.87 -5.52 3.58
N HIS A 445 -29.33 -4.34 3.30
CA HIS A 445 -28.31 -3.76 4.17
C HIS A 445 -28.95 -3.51 5.53
N THR A 446 -28.39 -4.08 6.59
CA THR A 446 -28.82 -3.82 7.97
C THR A 446 -28.46 -2.37 8.33
N GLU A 447 -29.22 -1.73 9.23
CA GLU A 447 -28.92 -0.37 9.73
C GLU A 447 -27.47 -0.24 10.21
N SER A 448 -26.96 -1.30 10.87
CA SER A 448 -25.56 -1.43 11.29
C SER A 448 -24.55 -1.35 10.12
N SER A 449 -24.89 -1.90 8.95
CA SER A 449 -24.05 -1.80 7.74
C SER A 449 -24.03 -0.41 7.13
N ILE A 450 -25.09 0.39 7.31
CA ILE A 450 -25.16 1.78 6.81
C ILE A 450 -24.35 2.67 7.74
N ALA A 451 -24.56 2.56 9.06
CA ALA A 451 -23.80 3.31 10.06
C ALA A 451 -22.29 3.04 9.97
N ALA A 452 -21.89 1.80 9.68
CA ALA A 452 -20.50 1.42 9.43
C ALA A 452 -19.89 2.15 8.22
N LYS A 453 -20.66 2.29 7.14
CA LYS A 453 -20.21 3.02 5.93
C LYS A 453 -20.10 4.52 6.20
N MET A 454 -21.04 5.11 6.94
CA MET A 454 -20.99 6.52 7.31
C MET A 454 -19.76 6.84 8.16
N ARG A 455 -19.48 6.04 9.21
CA ARG A 455 -18.28 6.21 10.03
C ARG A 455 -16.98 6.05 9.22
N ASN A 456 -16.97 5.14 8.24
CA ASN A 456 -15.82 5.01 7.35
C ASN A 456 -15.62 6.23 6.45
N GLN A 457 -16.70 6.84 5.96
CA GLN A 457 -16.61 8.08 5.18
C GLN A 457 -16.12 9.26 6.03
N GLU A 458 -16.62 9.41 7.25
CA GLU A 458 -16.12 10.41 8.20
C GLU A 458 -14.62 10.21 8.47
N ALA A 459 -14.17 8.96 8.67
CA ALA A 459 -12.77 8.64 8.85
C ALA A 459 -11.92 8.98 7.62
N LEU A 460 -12.42 8.74 6.41
CA LEU A 460 -11.74 9.12 5.16
C LEU A 460 -11.63 10.64 5.01
N LEU A 461 -12.68 11.39 5.33
CA LEU A 461 -12.66 12.86 5.31
C LEU A 461 -11.66 13.42 6.33
N GLU A 462 -11.64 12.89 7.55
CA GLU A 462 -10.65 13.28 8.56
C GLU A 462 -9.22 12.95 8.09
N SER A 463 -9.02 11.78 7.48
CA SER A 463 -7.72 11.41 6.91
C SER A 463 -7.32 12.33 5.74
N PHE A 464 -8.26 12.74 4.89
CA PHE A 464 -7.99 13.71 3.82
C PHE A 464 -7.60 15.08 4.38
N LYS A 465 -8.27 15.57 5.43
CA LYS A 465 -7.89 16.80 6.14
C LYS A 465 -6.44 16.76 6.62
N ARG A 466 -5.93 15.58 6.99
CA ARG A 466 -4.52 15.39 7.36
C ARG A 466 -3.58 15.50 6.17
N VAL A 467 -3.98 15.05 4.97
CA VAL A 467 -3.24 15.31 3.72
C VAL A 467 -3.16 16.79 3.42
N VAL A 468 -4.28 17.51 3.55
CA VAL A 468 -4.33 18.97 3.34
C VAL A 468 -3.40 19.68 4.34
N LYS A 469 -3.52 19.37 5.63
CA LYS A 469 -2.66 19.92 6.68
C LYS A 469 -1.20 19.60 6.43
N TYR A 470 -0.88 18.38 5.99
CA TYR A 470 0.47 17.99 5.59
C TYR A 470 0.99 18.86 4.45
N CYS A 471 0.18 19.12 3.41
CA CYS A 471 0.60 19.96 2.29
C CYS A 471 0.74 21.44 2.66
N GLU A 472 -0.15 21.96 3.49
CA GLU A 472 -0.18 23.39 3.86
C GLU A 472 0.86 23.78 4.92
N THR A 473 1.34 22.82 5.72
CA THR A 473 2.37 23.04 6.74
C THR A 473 3.70 23.36 6.09
N THR A 474 4.35 24.46 6.49
CA THR A 474 5.72 24.81 6.04
C THR A 474 6.71 24.92 7.21
N SER A 475 6.29 24.60 8.43
CA SER A 475 7.05 24.80 9.67
C SER A 475 7.53 23.51 10.33
N ARG A 476 7.27 22.34 9.73
CA ARG A 476 7.58 21.04 10.32
C ARG A 476 8.20 20.07 9.31
N CYS A 477 9.04 19.18 9.84
CA CYS A 477 9.62 18.07 9.09
C CYS A 477 8.52 17.11 8.60
N ARG A 478 8.55 16.75 7.31
CA ARG A 478 7.57 15.84 6.69
C ARG A 478 7.58 14.45 7.32
N HIS A 479 8.76 13.89 7.60
CA HIS A 479 8.89 12.60 8.27
C HIS A 479 8.31 12.62 9.68
N GLU A 480 8.42 13.74 10.39
CA GLU A 480 7.89 13.86 11.75
C GLU A 480 6.36 13.83 11.74
N VAL A 481 5.74 14.54 10.79
CA VAL A 481 4.28 14.52 10.61
C VAL A 481 3.78 13.11 10.31
N ILE A 482 4.48 12.34 9.47
CA ILE A 482 4.14 10.95 9.17
C ILE A 482 4.22 10.07 10.42
N ARG A 483 5.30 10.19 11.21
CA ARG A 483 5.49 9.40 12.43
C ARG A 483 4.44 9.71 13.50
N GLU A 484 4.08 10.98 13.63
CA GLU A 484 3.06 11.43 14.56
C GLU A 484 1.69 10.84 14.22
N PHE A 485 1.32 10.85 12.94
CA PHE A 485 0.03 10.33 12.49
C PHE A 485 -0.23 8.86 12.87
N PHE A 486 0.79 8.01 12.82
CA PHE A 486 0.65 6.58 13.18
C PHE A 486 0.82 6.29 14.68
N GLY A 487 1.01 7.33 15.52
CA GLY A 487 1.16 7.16 16.97
C GLY A 487 2.42 6.37 17.34
N GLU A 488 3.52 6.56 16.60
CA GLU A 488 4.77 5.81 16.84
C GLU A 488 5.45 6.18 18.16
N ARG A 489 5.18 7.38 18.70
CA ARG A 489 5.67 7.78 20.03
C ARG A 489 5.09 6.88 21.12
N ASP A 490 3.83 6.48 21.00
CA ASP A 490 3.13 5.67 22.00
C ASP A 490 3.67 4.22 22.03
N LEU A 491 4.06 3.68 20.87
CA LEU A 491 4.65 2.35 20.71
C LEU A 491 6.02 2.20 21.39
N GLN A 492 6.80 3.28 21.47
CA GLN A 492 8.10 3.30 22.13
C GLN A 492 8.00 3.39 23.67
N VAL A 493 6.81 3.70 24.20
CA VAL A 493 6.54 3.77 25.64
C VAL A 493 6.04 2.40 26.13
N ASP A 494 5.14 1.76 25.40
CA ASP A 494 4.62 0.42 25.73
C ASP A 494 5.72 -0.66 25.80
N SER A 495 6.75 -0.55 24.96
CA SER A 495 7.91 -1.45 24.95
C SER A 495 8.82 -1.31 26.18
N ARG A 496 8.69 -0.25 26.99
CA ARG A 496 9.47 -0.06 28.22
C ARG A 496 8.80 -0.64 29.46
N ILE A 497 7.51 -0.96 29.40
CA ILE A 497 6.69 -1.32 30.57
C ILE A 497 6.49 -2.84 30.70
N GLY A 498 6.88 -3.65 29.70
CA GLY A 498 6.74 -5.12 29.73
C GLY A 498 8.05 -5.89 29.55
N GLN A 499 8.69 -6.29 30.67
CA GLN A 499 9.84 -7.19 30.82
C GLN A 499 11.15 -6.88 30.04
N PRO A 500 12.34 -7.20 30.62
CA PRO A 500 13.63 -6.84 30.04
C PRO A 500 14.00 -7.82 28.91
N THR A 501 13.44 -7.62 27.72
CA THR A 501 14.04 -8.16 26.50
C THR A 501 14.90 -7.08 25.87
N GLN A 502 16.17 -7.39 25.67
CA GLN A 502 17.21 -6.51 25.16
C GLN A 502 16.79 -5.81 23.86
N VAL A 503 16.40 -4.54 23.96
CA VAL A 503 16.29 -3.64 22.82
C VAL A 503 17.47 -2.69 22.91
N HIS A 504 18.32 -2.71 21.88
CA HIS A 504 19.34 -1.68 21.68
C HIS A 504 18.64 -0.33 21.55
N ILE A 505 18.88 0.54 22.53
CA ILE A 505 18.38 1.92 22.57
C ILE A 505 19.44 2.80 21.90
N ASP A 506 19.25 3.16 20.64
CA ASP A 506 19.94 4.32 20.07
C ASP A 506 19.37 5.58 20.74
N THR A 507 20.16 6.12 21.68
CA THR A 507 19.80 7.18 22.62
C THR A 507 20.02 8.59 22.06
N SER A 508 19.97 8.77 20.74
CA SER A 508 20.10 10.09 20.10
C SER A 508 18.82 10.44 19.33
N ILE A 509 17.96 11.26 19.92
CA ILE A 509 16.85 11.93 19.22
C ILE A 509 17.45 13.08 18.38
N SER A 510 18.23 12.69 17.37
CA SER A 510 18.55 13.50 16.20
C SER A 510 17.42 13.29 15.20
N SER A 511 16.96 14.35 14.54
CA SER A 511 15.89 14.25 13.53
C SER A 511 16.26 13.22 12.48
N THR A 512 15.57 12.08 12.47
CA THR A 512 15.83 10.93 11.57
C THR A 512 15.56 11.23 10.09
N CYS A 513 15.32 12.50 9.74
CA CYS A 513 15.05 12.95 8.38
C CYS A 513 16.34 13.07 7.56
N ASP A 514 17.45 13.52 8.16
CA ASP A 514 18.73 13.72 7.44
C ASP A 514 18.57 14.46 6.10
N PHE A 515 17.90 15.62 6.14
CA PHE A 515 17.59 16.45 4.95
C PHE A 515 16.73 15.76 3.86
N ALA A 516 16.12 14.61 4.16
CA ALA A 516 15.22 13.90 3.25
C ALA A 516 13.80 14.51 3.20
N CYS A 517 13.61 15.80 3.46
CA CYS A 517 12.38 16.48 3.07
C CYS A 517 12.63 17.92 2.69
N ASP A 518 11.69 18.49 1.94
CA ASP A 518 11.69 19.91 1.55
C ASP A 518 11.99 20.83 2.73
N PHE A 519 11.26 20.68 3.85
CA PHE A 519 11.43 21.49 5.06
C PHE A 519 12.84 21.40 5.64
N CYS A 520 13.34 20.19 5.89
CA CYS A 520 14.67 20.02 6.47
C CYS A 520 15.77 20.48 5.52
N LYS A 521 15.56 20.36 4.20
CA LYS A 521 16.52 20.75 3.16
C LYS A 521 16.61 22.26 2.96
N GLU A 522 15.49 22.96 3.00
CA GLU A 522 15.41 24.37 2.57
C GLU A 522 15.07 25.34 3.70
N GLY A 523 14.45 24.85 4.78
CA GLY A 523 14.02 25.65 5.92
C GLY A 523 12.66 26.34 5.74
N HIS A 524 12.10 26.77 6.87
CA HIS A 524 10.76 27.35 6.95
C HIS A 524 10.51 28.51 5.97
N GLU A 525 11.43 29.48 5.92
CA GLU A 525 11.25 30.71 5.14
C GLU A 525 11.15 30.43 3.63
N ALA A 526 11.99 29.53 3.11
CA ALA A 526 12.00 29.17 1.69
C ALA A 526 10.70 28.45 1.28
N LEU A 527 10.21 27.52 2.11
CA LEU A 527 8.95 26.82 1.83
C LEU A 527 7.76 27.77 1.88
N THR A 528 7.70 28.64 2.89
CA THR A 528 6.63 29.63 3.02
C THR A 528 6.60 30.57 1.82
N ARG A 529 7.78 31.00 1.34
CA ARG A 529 7.90 31.81 0.13
C ARG A 529 7.41 31.06 -1.11
N ARG A 530 7.78 29.78 -1.27
CA ARG A 530 7.31 28.93 -2.38
C ARG A 530 5.79 28.79 -2.38
N LYS A 531 5.19 28.52 -1.22
CA LYS A 531 3.72 28.45 -1.06
C LYS A 531 3.04 29.75 -1.46
N LYS A 532 3.59 30.89 -1.00
CA LYS A 532 3.05 32.23 -1.27
C LYS A 532 3.14 32.64 -2.74
N MET A 533 4.25 32.32 -3.40
CA MET A 533 4.43 32.59 -4.83
C MET A 533 3.45 31.81 -5.71
N SER A 534 3.03 30.63 -5.25
CA SER A 534 2.02 29.82 -5.93
C SER A 534 0.58 30.20 -5.56
N GLY A 535 0.31 31.39 -5.01
CA GLY A 535 -1.07 31.86 -4.76
C GLY A 535 -1.88 31.07 -3.73
N VAL A 536 -1.28 30.10 -3.03
CA VAL A 536 -1.96 29.30 -2.00
C VAL A 536 -2.13 30.15 -0.74
N PRO A 537 -3.36 30.34 -0.23
CA PRO A 537 -3.63 31.23 0.89
C PRO A 537 -2.86 30.83 2.15
N GLU A 538 -2.48 31.84 2.95
CA GLU A 538 -1.78 31.63 4.23
C GLU A 538 -2.73 31.04 5.30
N ASN A 539 -4.04 31.23 5.16
CA ASN A 539 -5.03 30.73 6.12
C ASN A 539 -5.18 29.19 6.06
N PRO A 540 -5.07 28.49 7.19
CA PRO A 540 -5.29 27.05 7.25
C PRO A 540 -6.72 26.68 6.86
N PHE A 541 -6.89 25.53 6.20
CA PHE A 541 -8.20 24.93 5.91
C PHE A 541 -9.15 24.83 7.13
N GLU A 542 -8.63 24.80 8.35
CA GLU A 542 -9.41 24.77 9.60
C GLU A 542 -10.41 25.94 9.72
N ASN A 543 -10.15 27.11 9.12
CA ASN A 543 -11.06 28.26 9.17
C ASN A 543 -12.22 28.20 8.15
N HIS A 544 -12.16 27.31 7.16
CA HIS A 544 -13.23 27.12 6.16
C HIS A 544 -14.05 25.85 6.40
N ALA A 545 -13.63 25.00 7.34
CA ALA A 545 -14.28 23.71 7.61
C ALA A 545 -15.63 23.86 8.34
N GLU A 546 -15.91 25.00 8.98
CA GLU A 546 -17.21 25.24 9.62
C GLU A 546 -18.34 25.43 8.59
N ASP A 547 -18.02 25.84 7.35
CA ASP A 547 -19.01 26.04 6.29
C ASP A 547 -19.32 24.77 5.47
N PHE A 548 -18.52 23.71 5.62
CA PHE A 548 -18.67 22.44 4.88
C PHE A 548 -19.12 21.26 5.76
N LEU A 549 -19.47 21.51 7.03
CA LEU A 549 -20.15 20.51 7.86
C LEU A 549 -21.67 20.66 7.67
N PRO A 550 -22.39 19.64 7.13
CA PRO A 550 -23.75 19.48 7.61
C PRO A 550 -23.63 19.16 9.10
N VAL A 551 -24.26 20.02 9.91
CA VAL A 551 -24.61 19.84 11.32
C VAL A 551 -24.55 18.36 11.72
N THR A 552 -23.90 18.03 12.84
CA THR A 552 -24.01 16.72 13.51
C THR A 552 -25.46 16.22 13.51
N MET A 553 -25.83 15.37 12.54
CA MET A 553 -27.21 14.92 12.38
C MET A 553 -27.43 13.72 13.29
N GLN A 554 -28.09 13.95 14.43
CA GLN A 554 -28.60 12.87 15.27
C GLN A 554 -29.68 12.09 14.53
N VAL A 555 -29.68 10.77 14.72
CA VAL A 555 -30.55 9.76 14.07
C VAL A 555 -32.07 9.99 14.31
N GLY A 556 -32.47 11.00 15.10
CA GLY A 556 -33.84 11.24 15.52
C GLY A 556 -34.71 12.12 14.61
N ASP A 557 -34.14 13.02 13.80
CA ASP A 557 -34.90 14.13 13.19
C ASP A 557 -35.30 13.91 11.71
N PHE A 558 -35.55 12.67 11.28
CA PHE A 558 -35.85 12.36 9.88
C PHE A 558 -37.31 11.97 9.59
N MET A 559 -38.25 12.71 10.17
CA MET A 559 -39.64 12.77 9.68
C MET A 559 -40.00 14.20 9.31
N GLY A 560 -39.48 14.68 8.17
CA GLY A 560 -40.09 15.82 7.49
C GLY A 560 -39.16 16.94 7.05
N PHE A 561 -38.17 16.68 6.19
CA PHE A 561 -37.66 17.72 5.31
C PHE A 561 -37.43 17.14 3.91
N ARG A 562 -38.23 17.62 2.95
CA ARG A 562 -38.02 17.40 1.52
C ARG A 562 -36.77 18.19 1.11
N ALA A 563 -35.84 17.51 0.45
CA ALA A 563 -34.63 18.09 -0.11
C ALA A 563 -34.97 19.22 -1.11
N ALA A 564 -34.58 20.45 -0.76
CA ALA A 564 -34.33 21.48 -1.75
C ALA A 564 -32.83 21.37 -2.11
N SER A 565 -32.56 20.91 -3.33
CA SER A 565 -31.22 20.70 -3.86
C SER A 565 -30.48 22.01 -4.14
N LEU A 566 -29.18 22.04 -3.86
CA LEU A 566 -28.18 23.03 -4.31
C LEU A 566 -27.96 23.05 -5.85
N ILE A 567 -29.01 22.83 -6.63
CA ILE A 567 -29.00 22.85 -8.11
C ILE A 567 -29.29 24.27 -8.67
N ASP A 568 -29.77 25.21 -7.85
CA ASP A 568 -30.22 26.52 -8.34
C ASP A 568 -29.17 27.64 -8.38
N ILE A 569 -27.91 27.38 -7.99
CA ILE A 569 -26.86 28.43 -7.96
C ILE A 569 -26.03 28.51 -9.26
N TYR A 570 -26.09 27.52 -10.15
CA TYR A 570 -25.35 27.52 -11.44
C TYR A 570 -26.23 27.57 -12.69
N LYS A 571 -27.35 28.29 -12.61
CA LYS A 571 -28.06 28.80 -13.80
C LYS A 571 -28.21 30.31 -13.71
N ARG A 572 -27.14 31.03 -14.08
CA ARG A 572 -27.19 32.31 -14.79
C ARG A 572 -25.89 32.58 -15.49
#